data_AF-A0A537QPB1-F1
#
_entry.id   AF-A0A537QPB1-F1
#
_cell.length_a   1.000
_cell.length_b   1.000
_cell.length_c   1.000
_cell.angle_alpha   90.00
_cell.angle_beta   90.00
_cell.angle_gamma   90.00
#
_symmetry.space_group_name_H-M   'P 1'
#
loop_
_entity.id
_entity.type
_entity.pdbx_description
1 polymer ?
#
loop_
_entity_poly.entity_id
_entity_poly.type
_entity_poly.pdbx_seq_one_letter_code
_entity_poly.pdbx_strand_id
1 'polypeptide(L)'
;MVLPPASIGVPRLNRQGYRDRREVAEECAVALVYDGSTAAVLMATPSNLSDLAVGFSLTEGIVKSATDIQSLEIVPSLEGIELRMWLTPDAGRQFKKRQRRLTGPTGCGLCGIESLSEATRQIPSSSRAISLDPSQIGQAVEALANAQKLNRTTRATHAAGFYLPDDGLVLAREDVGRHNALDKLAGALATEGIAGESGAIILTSRVSVEMVQKTAVIGSCILVAISAPTALAVRTAEACGITLVAVARGSAFEIFSHPDGIRPEQFSEHDDHSARPAFE
;
A
#
# COMPACT_ATOMS: atom_id res chain seq x y z
N MET A 1 21.85 -1.18 19.95
CA MET A 1 21.10 0.10 19.90
C MET A 1 19.61 -0.22 19.86
N VAL A 2 18.73 0.66 20.37
CA VAL A 2 17.28 0.42 20.37
C VAL A 2 16.66 1.10 19.14
N LEU A 3 15.58 0.54 18.60
CA LEU A 3 14.83 1.17 17.52
C LEU A 3 14.22 2.51 17.98
N PRO A 4 14.25 3.56 17.14
CA PRO A 4 13.55 4.80 17.46
C PRO A 4 12.03 4.56 17.55
N PRO A 5 11.31 5.33 18.39
CA PRO A 5 9.85 5.25 18.45
C PRO A 5 9.22 5.72 17.13
N ALA A 6 7.99 5.29 16.85
CA ALA A 6 7.27 5.68 15.63
C ALA A 6 6.79 7.15 15.62
N SER A 7 6.79 7.82 16.78
CA SER A 7 6.56 9.24 16.93
C SER A 7 7.41 9.82 18.04
N ILE A 8 7.65 11.12 17.96
CA ILE A 8 8.32 11.89 19.01
C ILE A 8 7.47 13.10 19.41
N GLY A 9 7.48 13.41 20.71
CA GLY A 9 6.89 14.65 21.21
C GLY A 9 7.84 15.82 20.96
N VAL A 10 7.40 16.82 20.20
CA VAL A 10 8.17 18.05 19.96
C VAL A 10 7.48 19.26 20.57
N PRO A 11 8.23 20.23 21.12
CA PRO A 11 7.67 21.52 21.51
C PRO A 11 7.04 22.20 20.30
N ARG A 12 5.84 22.78 20.46
CA ARG A 12 5.24 23.67 19.47
C ARG A 12 4.79 24.98 20.11
N LEU A 13 4.70 26.00 19.27
CA LEU A 13 4.11 27.29 19.62
C LEU A 13 2.83 27.46 18.80
N ASN A 14 1.70 27.67 19.46
CA ASN A 14 0.45 27.96 18.75
C ASN A 14 0.29 29.46 18.48
N ARG A 15 -0.72 29.83 17.68
CA ARG A 15 -1.02 31.24 17.32
C ARG A 15 -1.23 32.15 18.55
N GLN A 16 -1.63 31.60 19.69
CA GLN A 16 -1.90 32.34 20.92
C GLN A 16 -0.63 32.49 21.80
N GLY A 17 0.52 31.99 21.36
CA GLY A 17 1.77 32.05 22.12
C GLY A 17 1.91 30.95 23.19
N TYR A 18 0.98 30.00 23.25
CA TYR A 18 1.06 28.88 24.19
C TYR A 18 2.10 27.85 23.71
N ARG A 19 2.92 27.40 24.65
CA ARG A 19 3.92 26.34 24.43
C ARG A 19 3.37 25.03 24.98
N ASP A 20 3.11 24.08 24.09
CA ASP A 20 2.77 22.70 24.43
C ASP A 20 3.65 21.71 23.65
N ARG A 21 3.36 20.41 23.80
CA ARG A 21 4.01 19.34 23.04
C ARG A 21 3.02 18.76 22.04
N ARG A 22 3.50 18.41 20.86
CA ARG A 22 2.74 17.69 19.84
C ARG A 22 3.52 16.46 19.41
N GLU A 23 2.82 15.35 19.26
CA GLU A 23 3.37 14.15 18.62
C GLU A 23 3.53 14.41 17.11
N VAL A 24 4.72 14.14 16.61
CA VAL A 24 5.04 14.14 15.18
C VAL A 24 5.53 12.75 14.79
N ALA A 25 5.18 12.30 13.59
CA ALA A 25 5.62 11.00 13.10
C ALA A 25 7.14 11.01 12.91
N GLU A 26 7.79 9.91 13.29
CA GLU A 26 9.20 9.69 13.03
C GLU A 26 9.40 9.23 11.59
N GLU A 27 10.45 9.74 10.96
CA GLU A 27 10.88 9.36 9.61
C GLU A 27 12.39 9.14 9.63
N CYS A 28 12.81 7.92 9.35
CA CYS A 28 14.23 7.54 9.38
C CYS A 28 14.63 6.82 8.10
N ALA A 29 15.94 6.85 7.81
CA ALA A 29 16.50 6.08 6.71
C ALA A 29 16.45 4.58 7.05
N VAL A 30 15.87 3.79 6.15
CA VAL A 30 15.76 2.34 6.26
C VAL A 30 16.37 1.70 5.02
N ALA A 31 17.49 1.02 5.18
CA ALA A 31 18.20 0.32 4.12
C ALA A 31 17.72 -1.13 4.00
N LEU A 32 17.33 -1.56 2.80
CA LEU A 32 17.03 -2.96 2.49
C LEU A 32 18.29 -3.62 1.94
N VAL A 33 18.84 -4.57 2.69
CA VAL A 33 20.11 -5.22 2.39
C VAL A 33 19.84 -6.70 2.11
N TYR A 34 20.26 -7.18 0.95
CA TYR A 34 20.09 -8.58 0.55
C TYR A 34 21.45 -9.19 0.24
N ASP A 35 21.75 -10.34 0.85
CA ASP A 35 23.02 -11.04 0.62
C ASP A 35 24.26 -10.12 0.78
N GLY A 36 24.19 -9.19 1.74
CA GLY A 36 25.26 -8.23 2.06
C GLY A 36 25.33 -7.01 1.12
N SER A 37 24.40 -6.87 0.19
CA SER A 37 24.34 -5.74 -0.76
C SER A 37 23.10 -4.89 -0.52
N THR A 38 23.28 -3.57 -0.36
CA THR A 38 22.16 -2.62 -0.27
C THR A 38 21.43 -2.54 -1.61
N ALA A 39 20.14 -2.85 -1.59
CA ALA A 39 19.25 -2.73 -2.73
C ALA A 39 18.62 -1.33 -2.80
N ALA A 40 18.09 -0.84 -1.68
CA ALA A 40 17.42 0.46 -1.62
C ALA A 40 17.55 1.08 -0.23
N VAL A 41 17.43 2.40 -0.17
CA VAL A 41 17.26 3.15 1.08
C VAL A 41 15.97 3.95 0.97
N LEU A 42 15.07 3.76 1.92
CA LEU A 42 13.76 4.41 1.98
C LEU A 42 13.74 5.36 3.18
N MET A 43 12.97 6.44 3.08
CA MET A 43 12.53 7.17 4.27
C MET A 43 11.24 6.52 4.76
N ALA A 44 11.24 5.98 5.98
CA ALA A 44 10.12 5.21 6.51
C ALA A 44 9.91 5.43 8.01
N THR A 45 8.69 5.15 8.47
CA THR A 45 8.37 5.12 9.90
C THR A 45 8.96 3.85 10.53
N PRO A 46 9.67 3.94 11.68
CA PRO A 46 10.36 2.82 12.34
C PRO A 46 9.40 1.88 13.09
N SER A 47 8.34 1.44 12.41
CA SER A 47 7.33 0.50 12.90
C SER A 47 7.05 -0.55 11.83
N ASN A 48 6.65 -1.77 12.26
CA ASN A 48 6.30 -2.85 11.34
C ASN A 48 7.39 -3.11 10.27
N LEU A 49 8.66 -3.04 10.68
CA LEU A 49 9.81 -3.11 9.77
C LEU A 49 9.99 -4.50 9.13
N SER A 50 9.60 -5.56 9.83
CA SER A 50 9.53 -6.91 9.24
C SER A 50 8.55 -6.96 8.08
N ASP A 51 7.38 -6.34 8.25
CA ASP A 51 6.37 -6.26 7.19
C ASP A 51 6.89 -5.41 6.02
N LEU A 52 7.61 -4.30 6.29
CA LEU A 52 8.24 -3.50 5.23
C LEU A 52 9.27 -4.30 4.44
N ALA A 53 10.13 -5.05 5.13
CA ALA A 53 11.18 -5.87 4.50
C ALA A 53 10.59 -6.91 3.54
N VAL A 54 9.65 -7.73 4.04
CA VAL A 54 9.00 -8.78 3.25
C VAL A 54 8.16 -8.17 2.13
N GLY A 55 7.39 -7.15 2.45
CA GLY A 55 6.52 -6.46 1.52
C GLY A 55 7.24 -5.87 0.33
N PHE A 56 8.26 -5.05 0.59
CA PHE A 56 9.10 -4.47 -0.47
C PHE A 56 9.77 -5.55 -1.31
N SER A 57 10.25 -6.64 -0.68
CA SER A 57 10.84 -7.76 -1.40
C SER A 57 9.88 -8.37 -2.43
N LEU A 58 8.61 -8.51 -2.06
CA LEU A 58 7.56 -9.08 -2.91
C LEU A 58 7.10 -8.09 -3.99
N THR A 59 6.74 -6.87 -3.58
CA THR A 59 6.15 -5.87 -4.48
C THR A 59 7.12 -5.39 -5.55
N GLU A 60 8.41 -5.29 -5.23
CA GLU A 60 9.45 -4.99 -6.22
C GLU A 60 9.85 -6.24 -7.03
N GLY A 61 9.43 -7.44 -6.61
CA GLY A 61 9.80 -8.72 -7.20
C GLY A 61 11.28 -9.03 -7.06
N ILE A 62 11.86 -8.71 -5.91
CA ILE A 62 13.18 -9.20 -5.49
C ILE A 62 13.08 -10.69 -5.16
N VAL A 63 11.99 -11.08 -4.51
CA VAL A 63 11.62 -12.47 -4.23
C VAL A 63 10.24 -12.78 -4.82
N LYS A 64 9.93 -14.08 -4.98
CA LYS A 64 8.61 -14.52 -5.46
C LYS A 64 7.69 -14.91 -4.30
N SER A 65 8.27 -15.38 -3.21
CA SER A 65 7.57 -15.78 -2.00
C SER A 65 8.28 -15.25 -0.76
N ALA A 66 7.56 -15.01 0.33
CA ALA A 66 8.17 -14.65 1.62
C ALA A 66 9.13 -15.74 2.11
N THR A 67 8.90 -17.01 1.75
CA THR A 67 9.77 -18.15 2.09
C THR A 67 11.13 -18.11 1.39
N ASP A 68 11.30 -17.26 0.37
CA ASP A 68 12.61 -17.04 -0.26
C ASP A 68 13.56 -16.23 0.64
N ILE A 69 13.04 -15.60 1.71
CA ILE A 69 13.82 -14.91 2.73
C ILE A 69 14.06 -15.89 3.88
N GLN A 70 15.28 -16.40 4.01
CA GLN A 70 15.63 -17.39 5.03
C GLN A 70 15.72 -16.77 6.43
N SER A 71 16.16 -15.52 6.50
CA SER A 71 16.23 -14.79 7.75
C SER A 71 16.24 -13.29 7.50
N LEU A 72 15.72 -12.54 8.48
CA LEU A 72 15.71 -11.09 8.53
C LEU A 72 16.30 -10.63 9.87
N GLU A 73 17.29 -9.75 9.82
CA GLU A 73 17.86 -9.07 10.97
C GLU A 73 17.57 -7.56 10.85
N ILE A 74 17.03 -6.96 11.92
CA ILE A 74 16.78 -5.51 11.99
C ILE A 74 17.90 -4.89 12.82
N VAL A 75 18.77 -4.11 12.17
CA VAL A 75 19.99 -3.57 12.77
C VAL A 75 19.91 -2.05 12.84
N PRO A 76 19.53 -1.46 13.99
CA PRO A 76 19.56 -0.02 14.18
C PRO A 76 21.00 0.50 14.31
N SER A 77 21.29 1.63 13.65
CA SER A 77 22.55 2.37 13.70
C SER A 77 22.29 3.88 13.84
N LEU A 78 23.35 4.67 14.06
CA LEU A 78 23.23 6.13 14.14
C LEU A 78 22.77 6.76 12.82
N GLU A 79 23.01 6.10 11.70
CA GLU A 79 22.69 6.59 10.35
C GLU A 79 21.30 6.17 9.87
N GLY A 80 20.63 5.28 10.60
CA GLY A 80 19.34 4.70 10.21
C GLY A 80 19.24 3.24 10.61
N ILE A 81 18.37 2.49 9.93
CA ILE A 81 18.08 1.08 10.24
C ILE A 81 18.38 0.23 9.01
N GLU A 82 19.11 -0.86 9.18
CA GLU A 82 19.28 -1.87 8.13
C GLU A 82 18.33 -3.04 8.36
N LEU A 83 17.62 -3.43 7.30
CA LEU A 83 16.84 -4.65 7.19
C LEU A 83 17.67 -5.64 6.40
N ARG A 84 18.45 -6.48 7.10
CA ARG A 84 19.38 -7.43 6.49
C ARG A 84 18.67 -8.76 6.24
N MET A 85 18.55 -9.13 4.98
CA MET A 85 17.87 -10.33 4.53
C MET A 85 18.86 -11.29 3.89
N TRP A 86 18.82 -12.55 4.31
CA TRP A 86 19.53 -13.64 3.67
C TRP A 86 18.56 -14.43 2.82
N LEU A 87 18.83 -14.50 1.52
CA LEU A 87 17.94 -15.13 0.55
C LEU A 87 18.26 -16.61 0.38
N THR A 88 17.28 -17.39 -0.05
CA THR A 88 17.55 -18.75 -0.52
C THR A 88 18.55 -18.71 -1.69
N PRO A 89 19.34 -19.78 -1.91
CA PRO A 89 20.34 -19.79 -2.97
C PRO A 89 19.79 -19.46 -4.37
N ASP A 90 18.54 -19.82 -4.66
CA ASP A 90 17.93 -19.48 -5.94
C ASP A 90 17.52 -18.01 -6.04
N ALA A 91 16.83 -17.48 -5.03
CA ALA A 91 16.45 -16.08 -4.98
C ALA A 91 17.67 -15.16 -4.99
N GLY A 92 18.72 -15.48 -4.22
CA GLY A 92 19.98 -14.74 -4.20
C GLY A 92 20.70 -14.72 -5.57
N ARG A 93 20.66 -15.82 -6.33
CA ARG A 93 21.18 -15.85 -7.72
C ARG A 93 20.37 -14.95 -8.65
N GLN A 94 19.04 -14.98 -8.55
CA GLN A 94 18.16 -14.15 -9.37
C GLN A 94 18.35 -12.67 -9.06
N PHE A 95 18.42 -12.31 -7.77
CA PHE A 95 18.68 -10.94 -7.32
C PHE A 95 20.01 -10.39 -7.86
N LYS A 96 21.12 -11.13 -7.70
CA LYS A 96 22.44 -10.73 -8.23
C LYS A 96 22.44 -10.58 -9.75
N LYS A 97 21.70 -11.43 -10.47
CA LYS A 97 21.54 -11.31 -11.93
C LYS A 97 20.79 -10.04 -12.32
N ARG A 98 19.77 -9.65 -11.56
CA ARG A 98 19.02 -8.40 -11.76
C ARG A 98 19.90 -7.17 -11.47
N GLN A 99 20.60 -7.16 -10.34
CA GLN A 99 21.47 -6.05 -9.93
C GLN A 99 22.55 -5.74 -10.98
N ARG A 100 23.15 -6.76 -11.59
CA ARG A 100 24.14 -6.60 -12.69
C ARG A 100 23.57 -5.98 -13.97
N ARG A 101 22.25 -6.07 -14.18
CA ARG A 101 21.57 -5.44 -15.33
C ARG A 101 21.25 -3.97 -15.08
N LEU A 102 21.08 -3.59 -13.81
CA LEU A 102 20.71 -2.24 -13.37
C LEU A 102 21.93 -1.33 -13.15
N THR A 103 23.15 -1.86 -13.20
CA THR A 103 24.39 -1.09 -13.05
C THR A 103 24.72 -0.33 -14.36
N GLY A 104 23.85 0.62 -14.74
CA GLY A 104 24.09 1.69 -15.70
C GLY A 104 24.47 3.01 -15.00
N PRO A 105 24.88 4.08 -15.73
CA PRO A 105 25.60 5.21 -15.12
C PRO A 105 24.77 6.16 -14.23
N THR A 106 23.44 6.01 -14.19
CA THR A 106 22.56 7.00 -13.56
C THR A 106 21.39 6.32 -12.87
N GLY A 107 21.52 5.99 -11.58
CA GLY A 107 20.37 5.60 -10.78
C GLY A 107 20.69 4.74 -9.56
N CYS A 108 19.93 4.96 -8.48
CA CYS A 108 19.92 4.13 -7.25
C CYS A 108 19.21 2.78 -7.46
N GLY A 109 18.93 2.39 -8.71
CA GLY A 109 18.57 1.04 -9.14
C GLY A 109 17.12 0.63 -8.96
N LEU A 110 16.49 1.04 -7.85
CA LEU A 110 15.36 0.30 -7.27
C LEU A 110 14.22 1.15 -6.71
N CYS A 111 14.34 2.49 -6.75
CA CYS A 111 13.33 3.41 -6.23
C CYS A 111 12.81 4.41 -7.27
N GLY A 112 13.16 4.22 -8.54
CA GLY A 112 12.62 4.96 -9.67
C GLY A 112 12.38 4.03 -10.85
N ILE A 113 11.42 4.35 -11.69
CA ILE A 113 11.18 3.65 -12.97
C ILE A 113 12.43 3.86 -13.83
N GLU A 114 13.38 2.93 -13.82
CA GLU A 114 14.67 3.09 -14.52
C GLU A 114 14.61 2.69 -15.99
N SER A 115 13.47 2.17 -16.43
CA SER A 115 13.22 1.90 -17.85
C SER A 115 11.73 2.02 -18.21
N LEU A 116 11.44 2.45 -19.44
CA LEU A 116 10.09 2.40 -20.02
C LEU A 116 9.52 0.96 -19.98
N SER A 117 10.38 -0.06 -19.96
CA SER A 117 10.01 -1.47 -19.79
C SER A 117 9.53 -1.83 -18.38
N GLU A 118 10.04 -1.18 -17.32
CA GLU A 118 9.52 -1.37 -15.95
C GLU A 118 8.20 -0.63 -15.73
N ALA A 119 8.01 0.52 -16.41
CA ALA A 119 6.71 1.17 -16.49
C ALA A 119 5.64 0.29 -17.17
N THR A 120 6.07 -0.66 -18.00
CA THR A 120 5.22 -1.59 -18.77
C THR A 120 5.43 -3.05 -18.35
N ARG A 121 5.98 -3.29 -17.14
CA ARG A 121 6.18 -4.64 -16.59
C ARG A 121 4.88 -5.43 -16.78
N GLN A 122 4.99 -6.65 -17.32
CA GLN A 122 3.85 -7.55 -17.41
C GLN A 122 3.41 -7.90 -16.00
N ILE A 123 2.33 -7.24 -15.59
CA ILE A 123 1.69 -7.45 -14.30
C ILE A 123 0.71 -8.61 -14.48
N PRO A 124 0.65 -9.55 -13.53
CA PRO A 124 -0.35 -10.62 -13.59
C PRO A 124 -1.75 -10.02 -13.71
N SER A 125 -2.59 -10.53 -14.62
CA SER A 125 -4.00 -10.15 -14.61
C SER A 125 -4.63 -10.73 -13.34
N SER A 126 -5.30 -9.91 -12.54
CA SER A 126 -6.00 -10.42 -11.37
C SER A 126 -7.20 -11.26 -11.82
N SER A 127 -7.27 -12.54 -11.43
CA SER A 127 -8.51 -13.32 -11.54
C SER A 127 -9.51 -12.76 -10.54
N ARG A 128 -10.68 -12.31 -11.02
CA ARG A 128 -11.73 -11.75 -10.15
C ARG A 128 -12.32 -12.85 -9.27
N ALA A 129 -11.89 -12.89 -8.01
CA ALA A 129 -12.36 -13.86 -7.01
C ALA A 129 -13.44 -13.27 -6.08
N ILE A 130 -13.50 -11.94 -5.94
CA ILE A 130 -14.43 -11.25 -5.05
C ILE A 130 -15.14 -10.08 -5.73
N SER A 131 -16.20 -9.60 -5.08
CA SER A 131 -16.94 -8.39 -5.42
C SER A 131 -17.38 -7.70 -4.13
N LEU A 132 -17.44 -6.37 -4.12
CA LEU A 132 -17.96 -5.59 -2.99
C LEU A 132 -19.35 -5.02 -3.30
N ASP A 133 -20.20 -4.91 -2.29
CA ASP A 133 -21.40 -4.09 -2.33
C ASP A 133 -21.02 -2.59 -2.15
N PRO A 134 -21.79 -1.64 -2.71
CA PRO A 134 -21.51 -0.20 -2.58
C PRO A 134 -21.35 0.26 -1.11
N SER A 135 -22.15 -0.30 -0.20
CA SER A 135 -22.08 0.01 1.23
C SER A 135 -20.76 -0.45 1.87
N GLN A 136 -20.16 -1.54 1.39
CA GLN A 136 -18.89 -2.07 1.89
C GLN A 136 -17.72 -1.15 1.54
N ILE A 137 -17.80 -0.36 0.46
CA ILE A 137 -16.77 0.63 0.11
C ILE A 137 -16.67 1.69 1.21
N GLY A 138 -17.81 2.24 1.62
CA GLY A 138 -17.88 3.23 2.70
C GLY A 138 -17.40 2.66 4.04
N GLN A 139 -17.87 1.45 4.38
CA GLN A 139 -17.45 0.73 5.59
C GLN A 139 -15.93 0.48 5.61
N ALA A 140 -15.35 0.08 4.49
CA ALA A 140 -13.92 -0.20 4.37
C ALA A 140 -13.07 1.06 4.59
N VAL A 141 -13.48 2.19 4.00
CA VAL A 141 -12.82 3.49 4.19
C VAL A 141 -12.93 3.96 5.63
N GLU A 142 -14.11 3.84 6.26
CA GLU A 142 -14.31 4.20 7.66
C GLU A 142 -13.50 3.31 8.61
N ALA A 143 -13.49 2.00 8.38
CA ALA A 143 -12.71 1.04 9.15
C ALA A 143 -11.21 1.39 9.09
N LEU A 144 -10.68 1.72 7.90
CA LEU A 144 -9.29 2.13 7.76
C LEU A 144 -9.02 3.48 8.46
N ALA A 145 -9.94 4.43 8.39
CA ALA A 145 -9.84 5.69 9.13
C ALA A 145 -9.73 5.45 10.64
N ASN A 146 -10.48 4.48 11.17
CA ASN A 146 -10.47 4.13 12.59
C ASN A 146 -9.23 3.32 13.01
N ALA A 147 -8.66 2.52 12.12
CA ALA A 147 -7.47 1.70 12.41
C ALA A 147 -6.16 2.49 12.52
N GLN A 148 -6.11 3.73 12.02
CA GLN A 148 -4.91 4.58 11.99
C GLN A 148 -4.56 5.18 13.36
N LYS A 149 -3.74 4.47 14.14
CA LYS A 149 -3.32 4.89 15.49
C LYS A 149 -2.32 6.04 15.42
N LEU A 150 -1.31 5.94 14.56
CA LEU A 150 -0.24 6.94 14.44
C LEU A 150 -0.75 8.20 13.75
N ASN A 151 -1.57 8.08 12.71
CA ASN A 151 -2.12 9.25 12.02
C ASN A 151 -3.05 10.05 12.95
N ARG A 152 -3.79 9.38 13.85
CA ARG A 152 -4.70 10.06 14.79
C ARG A 152 -3.99 11.09 15.65
N THR A 153 -2.78 10.77 16.11
CA THR A 153 -1.96 11.65 16.96
C THR A 153 -1.10 12.60 16.14
N THR A 154 -0.49 12.13 15.05
CA THR A 154 0.51 12.92 14.30
C THR A 154 -0.08 13.73 13.15
N ARG A 155 -1.12 13.20 12.49
CA ARG A 155 -1.70 13.71 11.22
C ARG A 155 -0.70 13.73 10.06
N ALA A 156 0.28 12.84 10.08
CA ALA A 156 1.43 12.88 9.18
C ALA A 156 1.71 11.55 8.46
N THR A 157 0.78 10.60 8.49
CA THR A 157 0.99 9.27 7.89
C THR A 157 -0.09 8.90 6.89
N HIS A 158 0.29 8.03 5.97
CA HIS A 158 -0.59 7.29 5.10
C HIS A 158 -0.88 5.91 5.69
N ALA A 159 -1.93 5.27 5.18
CA ALA A 159 -2.29 3.91 5.55
C ALA A 159 -2.75 3.11 4.35
N ALA A 160 -2.48 1.81 4.41
CA ALA A 160 -3.02 0.79 3.54
C ALA A 160 -3.72 -0.26 4.40
N GLY A 161 -4.90 -0.69 3.97
CA GLY A 161 -5.70 -1.71 4.63
C GLY A 161 -6.12 -2.83 3.69
N PHE A 162 -6.36 -4.00 4.24
CA PHE A 162 -6.92 -5.14 3.53
C PHE A 162 -8.30 -5.46 4.09
N TYR A 163 -9.30 -5.45 3.20
CA TYR A 163 -10.70 -5.64 3.54
C TYR A 163 -11.23 -6.91 2.89
N LEU A 164 -11.77 -7.81 3.69
CA LEU A 164 -12.50 -8.99 3.23
C LEU A 164 -14.00 -8.68 3.20
N PRO A 165 -14.74 -9.09 2.16
CA PRO A 165 -16.19 -8.85 2.09
C PRO A 165 -16.95 -9.36 3.32
N ASP A 166 -16.57 -10.52 3.84
CA ASP A 166 -17.31 -11.17 4.93
C ASP A 166 -16.81 -10.75 6.34
N ASP A 167 -15.53 -10.41 6.48
CA ASP A 167 -14.90 -10.13 7.79
C ASP A 167 -14.62 -8.63 8.03
N GLY A 168 -14.76 -7.80 7.00
CA GLY A 168 -14.39 -6.38 7.06
C GLY A 168 -12.89 -6.15 7.00
N LEU A 169 -12.40 -5.10 7.67
CA LEU A 169 -10.98 -4.75 7.67
C LEU A 169 -10.19 -5.70 8.57
N VAL A 170 -9.39 -6.58 7.97
CA VAL A 170 -8.58 -7.57 8.71
C VAL A 170 -7.17 -7.09 9.02
N LEU A 171 -6.59 -6.22 8.17
CA LEU A 171 -5.26 -5.67 8.38
C LEU A 171 -5.18 -4.20 7.99
N ALA A 172 -4.31 -3.46 8.70
CA ALA A 172 -3.92 -2.11 8.37
C ALA A 172 -2.46 -1.86 8.73
N ARG A 173 -1.78 -1.05 7.92
CA ARG A 173 -0.41 -0.59 8.16
C ARG A 173 -0.26 0.89 7.85
N GLU A 174 0.53 1.57 8.66
CA GLU A 174 0.80 3.00 8.57
C GLU A 174 2.27 3.26 8.26
N ASP A 175 2.52 4.32 7.49
CA ASP A 175 3.85 4.87 7.26
C ASP A 175 3.75 6.33 6.79
N VAL A 176 4.79 7.13 7.00
CA VAL A 176 4.92 8.47 6.40
C VAL A 176 4.86 8.40 4.86
N GLY A 177 5.40 7.33 4.26
CA GLY A 177 5.36 7.05 2.84
C GLY A 177 4.20 6.15 2.43
N ARG A 178 3.38 6.58 1.46
CA ARG A 178 2.27 5.76 0.93
C ARG A 178 2.71 4.42 0.33
N HIS A 179 3.87 4.37 -0.34
CA HIS A 179 4.40 3.13 -0.92
C HIS A 179 4.80 2.16 0.19
N ASN A 180 5.51 2.65 1.20
CA ASN A 180 5.90 1.87 2.37
C ASN A 180 4.69 1.34 3.14
N ALA A 181 3.61 2.10 3.26
CA ALA A 181 2.39 1.64 3.92
C ALA A 181 1.78 0.42 3.19
N LEU A 182 1.75 0.47 1.85
CA LEU A 182 1.28 -0.65 1.02
C LEU A 182 2.27 -1.83 1.04
N ASP A 183 3.58 -1.58 1.04
CA ASP A 183 4.58 -2.63 1.20
C ASP A 183 4.42 -3.33 2.56
N LYS A 184 4.31 -2.57 3.66
CA LYS A 184 4.01 -3.14 4.97
C LYS A 184 2.72 -3.97 4.96
N LEU A 185 1.67 -3.52 4.28
CA LEU A 185 0.45 -4.33 4.16
C LEU A 185 0.74 -5.66 3.42
N ALA A 186 1.48 -5.61 2.32
CA ALA A 186 1.86 -6.80 1.55
C ALA A 186 2.67 -7.80 2.39
N GLY A 187 3.64 -7.33 3.17
CA GLY A 187 4.42 -8.19 4.05
C GLY A 187 3.61 -8.79 5.19
N ALA A 188 2.67 -8.03 5.76
CA ALA A 188 1.75 -8.53 6.77
C ALA A 188 0.84 -9.63 6.20
N LEU A 189 0.24 -9.43 5.03
CA LEU A 189 -0.59 -10.44 4.35
C LEU A 189 0.19 -11.73 4.08
N ALA A 190 1.41 -11.61 3.56
CA ALA A 190 2.27 -12.75 3.28
C ALA A 190 2.65 -13.53 4.55
N THR A 191 2.90 -12.81 5.66
CA THR A 191 3.23 -13.42 6.96
C THR A 191 2.03 -14.14 7.58
N GLU A 192 0.83 -13.58 7.44
CA GLU A 192 -0.41 -14.16 7.95
C GLU A 192 -1.03 -15.20 7.01
N GLY A 193 -0.46 -15.41 5.81
CA GLY A 193 -0.95 -16.37 4.83
C GLY A 193 -2.29 -15.98 4.22
N ILE A 194 -2.63 -14.68 4.23
CA ILE A 194 -3.88 -14.17 3.66
C ILE A 194 -3.67 -13.93 2.16
N ALA A 195 -4.42 -14.66 1.34
CA ALA A 195 -4.34 -14.56 -0.12
C ALA A 195 -4.87 -13.19 -0.59
N GLY A 196 -4.09 -12.46 -1.39
CA GLY A 196 -4.52 -11.14 -1.86
C GLY A 196 -5.77 -11.17 -2.73
N GLU A 197 -6.02 -12.26 -3.46
CA GLU A 197 -7.25 -12.41 -4.26
C GLU A 197 -8.54 -12.43 -3.43
N SER A 198 -8.44 -12.72 -2.13
CA SER A 198 -9.59 -12.84 -1.22
C SER A 198 -10.16 -11.50 -0.76
N GLY A 199 -9.48 -10.38 -1.03
CA GLY A 199 -9.82 -9.09 -0.45
C GLY A 199 -9.51 -7.90 -1.33
N ALA A 200 -9.98 -6.73 -0.88
CA ALA A 200 -9.75 -5.45 -1.50
C ALA A 200 -8.68 -4.66 -0.73
N ILE A 201 -7.86 -3.91 -1.47
CA ILE A 201 -6.90 -2.98 -0.89
C ILE A 201 -7.55 -1.61 -0.74
N ILE A 202 -7.41 -1.01 0.45
CA ILE A 202 -7.94 0.32 0.77
C ILE A 202 -6.78 1.26 1.07
N LEU A 203 -6.71 2.42 0.41
CA LEU A 203 -5.62 3.39 0.55
C LEU A 203 -6.13 4.77 0.99
N THR A 204 -5.40 5.41 1.90
CA THR A 204 -5.66 6.83 2.25
C THR A 204 -5.01 7.83 1.31
N SER A 205 -4.23 7.35 0.33
CA SER A 205 -3.39 8.18 -0.54
C SER A 205 -3.96 8.34 -1.95
N ARG A 206 -3.25 9.10 -2.81
CA ARG A 206 -3.52 9.14 -4.26
C ARG A 206 -3.04 7.86 -4.93
N VAL A 207 -3.69 7.48 -6.03
CA VAL A 207 -3.31 6.28 -6.79
C VAL A 207 -2.36 6.64 -7.93
N SER A 208 -1.07 6.35 -7.73
CA SER A 208 -0.05 6.34 -8.78
C SER A 208 -0.02 5.00 -9.52
N VAL A 209 0.71 4.93 -10.64
CA VAL A 209 0.93 3.66 -11.36
C VAL A 209 1.50 2.58 -10.46
N GLU A 210 2.48 2.91 -9.62
CA GLU A 210 3.11 1.96 -8.69
C GLU A 210 2.11 1.41 -7.67
N MET A 211 1.13 2.20 -7.18
CA MET A 211 0.10 1.69 -6.28
C MET A 211 -0.73 0.57 -6.92
N VAL A 212 -1.06 0.73 -8.20
CA VAL A 212 -1.79 -0.30 -8.97
C VAL A 212 -0.91 -1.53 -9.19
N GLN A 213 0.34 -1.33 -9.58
CA GLN A 213 1.29 -2.43 -9.80
C GLN A 213 1.50 -3.27 -8.53
N LYS A 214 1.70 -2.62 -7.39
CA LYS A 214 1.85 -3.30 -6.09
C LYS A 214 0.58 -4.04 -5.70
N THR A 215 -0.60 -3.44 -5.91
CA THR A 215 -1.89 -4.11 -5.69
C THR A 215 -2.01 -5.39 -6.50
N ALA A 216 -1.63 -5.34 -7.78
CA ALA A 216 -1.66 -6.50 -8.64
C ALA A 216 -0.64 -7.57 -8.25
N VAL A 217 0.55 -7.18 -7.80
CA VAL A 217 1.56 -8.13 -7.25
C VAL A 217 1.07 -8.79 -5.97
N ILE A 218 0.35 -8.05 -5.11
CA ILE A 218 -0.33 -8.60 -3.94
C ILE A 218 -1.41 -9.62 -4.35
N GLY A 219 -1.97 -9.49 -5.56
CA GLY A 219 -3.00 -10.38 -6.11
C GLY A 219 -4.43 -9.88 -5.93
N SER A 220 -4.63 -8.69 -5.35
CA SER A 220 -5.97 -8.13 -5.15
C SER A 220 -6.53 -7.58 -6.47
N CYS A 221 -7.80 -7.87 -6.72
CA CYS A 221 -8.53 -7.41 -7.91
C CYS A 221 -9.32 -6.11 -7.68
N ILE A 222 -9.33 -5.56 -6.47
CA ILE A 222 -10.06 -4.33 -6.11
C ILE A 222 -9.15 -3.39 -5.34
N LEU A 223 -9.03 -2.15 -5.83
CA LEU A 223 -8.30 -1.07 -5.18
C LEU A 223 -9.25 0.10 -4.91
N VAL A 224 -9.43 0.45 -3.64
CA VAL A 224 -10.23 1.59 -3.19
C VAL A 224 -9.32 2.67 -2.62
N ALA A 225 -9.49 3.92 -3.05
CA ALA A 225 -8.71 5.04 -2.53
C ALA A 225 -9.55 6.27 -2.16
N ILE A 226 -9.12 6.99 -1.12
CA ILE A 226 -9.79 8.23 -0.68
C ILE A 226 -9.51 9.40 -1.63
N SER A 227 -8.42 9.34 -2.41
CA SER A 227 -8.00 10.42 -3.32
C SER A 227 -7.97 9.97 -4.78
N ALA A 228 -8.01 10.93 -5.71
CA ALA A 228 -8.08 10.67 -7.15
C ALA A 228 -6.86 9.91 -7.72
N PRO A 229 -7.05 9.12 -8.78
CA PRO A 229 -5.97 8.45 -9.50
C PRO A 229 -5.33 9.36 -10.55
N THR A 230 -4.14 8.99 -11.01
CA THR A 230 -3.57 9.57 -12.25
C THR A 230 -4.06 8.82 -13.49
N ALA A 231 -4.07 9.46 -14.65
CA ALA A 231 -4.49 8.79 -15.90
C ALA A 231 -3.66 7.54 -16.23
N LEU A 232 -2.36 7.52 -15.88
CA LEU A 232 -1.53 6.33 -16.06
C LEU A 232 -1.94 5.21 -15.10
N ALA A 233 -2.32 5.53 -13.87
CA ALA A 233 -2.84 4.54 -12.92
C ALA A 233 -4.13 3.90 -13.45
N VAL A 234 -5.06 4.69 -14.01
CA VAL A 234 -6.30 4.18 -14.61
C VAL A 234 -6.00 3.21 -15.76
N ARG A 235 -5.15 3.61 -16.72
CA ARG A 235 -4.75 2.71 -17.83
C ARG A 235 -4.06 1.43 -17.35
N THR A 236 -3.30 1.52 -16.26
CA THR A 236 -2.63 0.36 -15.68
C THR A 236 -3.63 -0.57 -15.00
N ALA A 237 -4.62 -0.02 -14.28
CA ALA A 237 -5.67 -0.80 -13.64
C ALA A 237 -6.52 -1.52 -14.69
N GLU A 238 -6.84 -0.84 -15.80
CA GLU A 238 -7.47 -1.45 -16.97
C GLU A 238 -6.66 -2.65 -17.50
N ALA A 239 -5.35 -2.47 -17.73
CA ALA A 239 -4.49 -3.54 -18.22
C ALA A 239 -4.34 -4.72 -17.24
N CYS A 240 -4.46 -4.47 -15.93
CA CYS A 240 -4.30 -5.50 -14.88
C CYS A 240 -5.61 -6.22 -14.53
N GLY A 241 -6.76 -5.77 -15.02
CA GLY A 241 -8.06 -6.32 -14.58
C GLY A 241 -8.51 -5.83 -13.20
N ILE A 242 -7.95 -4.73 -12.70
CA ILE A 242 -8.23 -4.21 -11.36
C ILE A 242 -9.43 -3.25 -11.39
N THR A 243 -10.37 -3.49 -10.48
CA THR A 243 -11.46 -2.55 -10.18
C THR A 243 -10.88 -1.38 -9.39
N LEU A 244 -10.76 -0.23 -10.02
CA LEU A 244 -10.21 0.98 -9.38
C LEU A 244 -11.34 1.89 -8.92
N VAL A 245 -11.56 1.95 -7.61
CA VAL A 245 -12.48 2.89 -6.97
C VAL A 245 -11.65 4.00 -6.33
N ALA A 246 -12.05 5.25 -6.55
CA ALA A 246 -11.37 6.38 -5.94
C ALA A 246 -12.34 7.49 -5.54
N VAL A 247 -11.80 8.54 -4.91
CA VAL A 247 -12.58 9.65 -4.34
C VAL A 247 -13.60 9.13 -3.30
N ALA A 248 -13.29 7.98 -2.68
CA ALA A 248 -14.20 7.30 -1.76
C ALA A 248 -14.29 8.02 -0.41
N ARG A 249 -15.49 8.53 -0.07
CA ARG A 249 -15.78 9.25 1.18
C ARG A 249 -17.23 9.03 1.61
N GLY A 250 -17.43 8.42 2.77
CA GLY A 250 -18.77 8.05 3.22
C GLY A 250 -19.42 7.11 2.20
N SER A 251 -20.60 7.47 1.69
CA SER A 251 -21.29 6.72 0.62
C SER A 251 -20.86 7.11 -0.81
N ALA A 252 -20.12 8.20 -0.99
CA ALA A 252 -19.71 8.66 -2.31
C ALA A 252 -18.43 7.98 -2.76
N PHE A 253 -18.38 7.54 -4.02
CA PHE A 253 -17.19 7.00 -4.68
C PHE A 253 -17.34 7.07 -6.20
N GLU A 254 -16.22 6.97 -6.91
CA GLU A 254 -16.17 6.92 -8.38
C GLU A 254 -15.40 5.68 -8.82
N ILE A 255 -15.90 4.98 -9.84
CA ILE A 255 -15.22 3.82 -10.44
C ILE A 255 -14.51 4.26 -11.71
N PHE A 256 -13.20 3.99 -11.79
CA PHE A 256 -12.34 4.40 -12.89
C PHE A 256 -11.93 3.25 -13.82
N SER A 257 -12.08 2.00 -13.40
CA SER A 257 -11.84 0.81 -14.23
C SER A 257 -12.60 -0.40 -13.71
N HIS A 258 -12.92 -1.33 -14.61
CA HIS A 258 -13.46 -2.67 -14.29
C HIS A 258 -14.65 -2.68 -13.29
N PRO A 259 -15.77 -2.00 -13.58
CA PRO A 259 -16.86 -1.75 -12.62
C PRO A 259 -17.53 -3.00 -12.05
N ASP A 260 -17.48 -4.12 -12.75
CA ASP A 260 -18.10 -5.39 -12.32
C ASP A 260 -17.53 -5.94 -10.99
N GLY A 261 -16.41 -5.39 -10.48
CA GLY A 261 -15.94 -5.70 -9.12
C GLY A 261 -16.83 -5.11 -8.02
N ILE A 262 -17.72 -4.18 -8.36
CA ILE A 262 -18.72 -3.62 -7.46
C ILE A 262 -20.09 -4.13 -7.91
N ARG A 263 -20.84 -4.74 -6.99
CA ARG A 263 -22.20 -5.23 -7.28
C ARG A 263 -23.12 -4.03 -7.52
N PRO A 264 -24.03 -4.10 -8.51
CA PRO A 264 -25.02 -3.06 -8.73
C PRO A 264 -25.91 -2.94 -7.49
N GLU A 265 -26.22 -1.70 -7.12
CA GLU A 265 -27.21 -1.43 -6.08
C GLU A 265 -28.55 -2.03 -6.51
N GLN A 266 -29.05 -3.01 -5.76
CA GLN A 266 -30.42 -3.46 -5.92
C GLN A 266 -31.32 -2.36 -5.37
N PHE A 267 -31.85 -1.51 -6.23
CA PHE A 267 -32.97 -0.66 -5.86
C PHE A 267 -34.13 -1.58 -5.49
N SER A 268 -34.45 -1.70 -4.20
CA SER A 268 -35.74 -2.25 -3.81
C SER A 268 -36.80 -1.31 -4.36
N GLU A 269 -37.71 -1.82 -5.20
CA GLU A 269 -38.85 -1.12 -5.80
C GLU A 269 -39.89 -0.64 -4.75
N HIS A 270 -39.49 -0.23 -3.55
CA HIS A 270 -40.39 0.13 -2.46
C HIS A 270 -40.34 1.59 -2.03
N ASP A 271 -39.56 2.44 -2.70
CA ASP A 271 -39.59 3.89 -2.46
C ASP A 271 -39.53 4.68 -3.79
N ASP A 272 -40.55 4.56 -4.64
CA ASP A 272 -40.95 5.69 -5.50
C ASP A 272 -42.42 5.59 -5.96
N HIS A 273 -43.33 6.00 -5.07
CA HIS A 273 -44.67 6.43 -5.44
C HIS A 273 -44.94 7.85 -4.93
N SER A 274 -44.07 8.82 -5.25
CA SER A 274 -44.50 10.22 -5.34
C SER A 274 -43.37 11.13 -5.80
N ALA A 275 -43.30 11.39 -7.11
CA ALA A 275 -43.38 12.73 -7.70
C ALA A 275 -42.82 12.73 -9.13
N ARG A 276 -43.67 12.46 -10.12
CA ARG A 276 -43.44 12.98 -11.48
C ARG A 276 -44.23 14.28 -11.62
N PRO A 277 -43.59 15.45 -11.84
CA PRO A 277 -44.32 16.58 -12.38
C PRO A 277 -44.56 16.32 -13.87
N ALA A 278 -45.82 16.39 -14.28
CA ALA A 278 -46.19 16.45 -15.69
C ALA A 278 -45.65 17.77 -16.28
N PHE A 279 -44.98 17.67 -17.41
CA PHE A 279 -44.72 18.82 -18.27
C PHE A 279 -45.70 18.75 -19.46
N GLU A 280 -46.63 19.70 -19.49
CA GLU A 280 -47.25 20.22 -20.72
C GLU A 280 -46.29 21.17 -21.43
#